data_AF-A0A520GAV0-F1
#
_entry.id   AF-A0A520GAV0-F1
#
_cell.length_a   1.000
_cell.length_b   1.000
_cell.length_c   1.000
_cell.angle_alpha   90.00
_cell.angle_beta   90.00
_cell.angle_gamma   90.00
#
_symmetry.space_group_name_H-M   'P 1'
#
loop_
_entity.id
_entity.type
_entity.pdbx_description
1 polymer ?
#
loop_
_entity_poly.entity_id
_entity_poly.type
_entity_poly.pdbx_seq_one_letter_code
_entity_poly.pdbx_strand_id
1 'polypeptide(L)'
;MSEFSPRYVTPDQLATALREDGYAVLSPQGVADWLGRPLAQLDALHPDWDGLPPDEYLKDGGRYRQRRHACFTVDGHDLQQVPHRAHWQPVEYNALHGGMQRWFAPMEAATVVQPVWQQLMRSLAATASALRGSQPWFVEAHQFRIDTAGGIGR
;
A
#
# COMPACT_ATOMS: atom_id res chain seq x y z
N MET A 1 -29.22 -7.92 -12.61
CA MET A 1 -28.22 -6.92 -12.17
C MET A 1 -26.94 -7.26 -12.91
N SER A 2 -26.45 -6.36 -13.77
CA SER A 2 -25.18 -6.58 -14.47
C SER A 2 -24.06 -6.43 -13.47
N GLU A 3 -23.34 -7.50 -13.18
CA GLU A 3 -22.19 -7.48 -12.28
C GLU A 3 -21.08 -6.68 -12.97
N PHE A 4 -20.73 -5.53 -12.41
CA PHE A 4 -19.64 -4.69 -12.90
C PHE A 4 -18.30 -5.33 -12.49
N SER A 5 -17.89 -6.37 -13.21
CA SER A 5 -16.58 -6.98 -13.00
C SER A 5 -15.51 -6.09 -13.62
N PRO A 6 -14.48 -5.69 -12.87
CA PRO A 6 -13.38 -4.92 -13.44
C PRO A 6 -12.66 -5.78 -14.50
N ARG A 7 -12.08 -5.11 -15.49
CA ARG A 7 -11.25 -5.79 -16.50
C ARG A 7 -9.91 -6.12 -15.88
N TYR A 8 -9.70 -7.40 -15.56
CA TYR A 8 -8.44 -7.88 -15.05
C TYR A 8 -7.43 -8.14 -16.19
N VAL A 9 -6.15 -7.95 -15.89
CA VAL A 9 -5.03 -8.40 -16.73
C VAL A 9 -4.34 -9.58 -16.08
N THR A 10 -3.58 -10.36 -16.85
CA THR A 10 -2.72 -11.41 -16.31
C THR A 10 -1.39 -10.80 -15.81
N PRO A 11 -0.64 -11.47 -14.90
CA PRO A 11 0.64 -10.96 -14.42
C PRO A 11 1.67 -10.65 -15.50
N ASP A 12 1.70 -11.41 -16.60
CA ASP A 12 2.59 -11.18 -17.75
C ASP A 12 2.22 -9.91 -18.56
N GLN A 13 0.95 -9.50 -18.52
CA GLN A 13 0.46 -8.28 -19.18
C GLN A 13 0.65 -7.02 -18.32
N LEU A 14 0.96 -7.17 -17.02
CA LEU A 14 1.03 -6.07 -16.06
C LEU A 14 1.90 -4.91 -16.54
N ALA A 15 3.11 -5.20 -17.02
CA ALA A 15 4.05 -4.17 -17.45
C ALA A 15 3.57 -3.43 -18.71
N THR A 16 2.88 -4.11 -19.61
CA THR A 16 2.33 -3.50 -20.83
C THR A 16 1.15 -2.60 -20.49
N ALA A 17 0.18 -3.09 -19.71
CA ALA A 17 -0.97 -2.29 -19.26
C ALA A 17 -0.52 -1.03 -18.50
N LEU A 18 0.49 -1.15 -17.62
CA LEU A 18 1.02 0.02 -16.91
C LEU A 18 1.69 1.05 -17.83
N ARG A 19 2.33 0.62 -18.93
CA ARG A 19 2.93 1.54 -19.92
C ARG A 19 1.89 2.21 -20.82
N GLU A 20 0.89 1.45 -21.25
CA GLU A 20 -0.08 1.89 -22.25
C GLU A 20 -1.24 2.66 -21.61
N ASP A 21 -1.76 2.16 -20.49
CA ASP A 21 -2.97 2.68 -19.85
C ASP A 21 -2.67 3.48 -18.58
N GLY A 22 -1.45 3.37 -18.03
CA GLY A 22 -1.05 4.01 -16.77
C GLY A 22 -1.61 3.32 -15.52
N TYR A 23 -2.38 2.24 -15.66
CA TYR A 23 -2.90 1.43 -14.57
C TYR A 23 -3.08 -0.03 -15.00
N ALA A 24 -3.23 -0.93 -14.02
CA ALA A 24 -3.59 -2.32 -14.25
C ALA A 24 -4.36 -2.86 -13.05
N VAL A 25 -5.26 -3.82 -13.28
CA VAL A 25 -6.01 -4.50 -12.22
C VAL A 25 -5.72 -5.98 -12.31
N LEU A 26 -5.17 -6.57 -11.25
CA LEU A 26 -5.02 -8.02 -11.12
C LEU A 26 -6.20 -8.57 -10.31
N SER A 27 -6.68 -9.76 -10.67
CA SER A 27 -7.62 -10.50 -9.83
C SER A 27 -6.92 -10.97 -8.53
N PRO A 28 -7.66 -11.41 -7.49
CA PRO A 28 -7.03 -11.98 -6.29
C PRO A 28 -6.03 -13.10 -6.61
N GLN A 29 -6.39 -14.01 -7.53
CA GLN A 29 -5.48 -15.05 -8.00
C GLN A 29 -4.31 -14.46 -8.81
N GLY A 30 -4.56 -13.46 -9.65
CA GLY A 30 -3.48 -12.77 -10.38
C GLY A 30 -2.47 -12.10 -9.45
N VAL A 31 -2.89 -11.54 -8.31
CA VAL A 31 -1.97 -11.03 -7.29
C VAL A 31 -1.16 -12.17 -6.67
N ALA A 32 -1.79 -13.29 -6.32
CA ALA A 32 -1.10 -14.46 -5.79
C ALA A 32 -0.02 -14.98 -6.77
N ASP A 33 -0.37 -15.11 -8.05
CA ASP A 33 0.52 -15.54 -9.12
C ASP A 33 1.66 -14.54 -9.35
N TRP A 34 1.36 -13.24 -9.39
CA TRP A 34 2.35 -12.17 -9.52
C TRP A 34 3.35 -12.13 -8.35
N LEU A 35 2.89 -12.43 -7.13
CA LEU A 35 3.75 -12.53 -5.95
C LEU A 35 4.50 -13.87 -5.88
N GLY A 36 4.08 -14.89 -6.62
CA GLY A 36 4.55 -16.27 -6.44
C GLY A 36 4.23 -16.80 -5.04
N ARG A 37 3.13 -16.37 -4.44
CA ARG A 37 2.69 -16.75 -3.07
C ARG A 37 1.23 -17.17 -3.08
N PRO A 38 0.83 -18.19 -2.32
CA PRO A 38 -0.57 -18.60 -2.26
C PRO A 38 -1.43 -17.52 -1.59
N LEU A 39 -2.70 -17.41 -2.00
CA LEU A 39 -3.66 -16.45 -1.45
C LEU A 39 -3.76 -16.51 0.08
N ALA A 40 -3.67 -17.72 0.66
CA ALA A 40 -3.70 -17.92 2.11
C ALA A 40 -2.60 -17.16 2.87
N GLN A 41 -1.45 -16.85 2.25
CA GLN A 41 -0.45 -16.01 2.90
C GLN A 41 -0.88 -14.54 2.92
N LEU A 42 -1.56 -14.05 1.88
CA LEU A 42 -2.16 -12.70 1.89
C LEU A 42 -3.26 -12.61 2.94
N ASP A 43 -4.10 -13.64 3.06
CA ASP A 43 -5.16 -13.69 4.06
C ASP A 43 -4.62 -13.60 5.50
N ALA A 44 -3.40 -14.08 5.75
CA ALA A 44 -2.74 -13.98 7.04
C ALA A 44 -2.42 -12.53 7.47
N LEU A 45 -2.53 -11.55 6.56
CA LEU A 45 -2.39 -10.12 6.88
C LEU A 45 -3.69 -9.51 7.43
N HIS A 46 -4.85 -10.11 7.17
CA HIS A 46 -6.15 -9.55 7.53
C HIS A 46 -6.32 -9.21 9.02
N PRO A 47 -5.87 -10.04 9.98
CA PRO A 47 -6.09 -9.75 11.41
C PRO A 47 -5.50 -8.42 11.90
N ASP A 48 -4.42 -7.93 11.29
CA ASP A 48 -3.79 -6.64 11.66
C ASP A 48 -4.75 -5.46 11.41
N TRP A 49 -5.65 -5.58 10.42
CA TRP A 49 -6.63 -4.52 10.14
C TRP A 49 -7.64 -4.31 11.28
N ASP A 50 -7.89 -5.32 12.13
CA ASP A 50 -8.75 -5.21 13.29
C ASP A 50 -8.12 -4.41 14.44
N GLY A 51 -6.78 -4.32 14.45
CA GLY A 51 -5.99 -3.62 15.47
C GLY A 51 -5.44 -2.26 15.04
N LEU A 52 -5.95 -1.66 13.95
CA LEU A 52 -5.46 -0.35 13.51
C LEU A 52 -5.88 0.77 14.49
N PRO A 53 -4.95 1.62 14.94
CA PRO A 53 -5.28 2.75 15.81
C PRO A 53 -5.93 3.89 15.01
N PRO A 54 -6.70 4.77 15.67
CA PRO A 54 -7.29 5.95 15.03
C PRO A 54 -6.24 6.87 14.38
N ASP A 55 -6.60 7.51 13.27
CA ASP A 55 -5.82 8.60 12.66
C ASP A 55 -6.01 9.90 13.45
N GLU A 56 -4.97 10.30 14.18
CA GLU A 56 -4.96 11.52 15.01
C GLU A 56 -4.93 12.83 14.20
N TYR A 57 -4.77 12.77 12.87
CA TYR A 57 -4.63 13.95 12.00
C TYR A 57 -5.90 14.28 11.21
N LEU A 58 -7.05 13.70 11.56
CA LEU A 58 -8.35 14.07 11.00
C LEU A 58 -8.76 15.47 11.47
N LYS A 59 -8.85 16.43 10.52
CA LYS A 59 -9.18 17.84 10.82
C LYS A 59 -10.68 18.08 11.10
N ASP A 60 -11.54 17.15 10.72
CA ASP A 60 -12.99 17.24 10.87
C ASP A 60 -13.49 16.72 12.23
N GLY A 61 -12.57 16.32 13.12
CA GLY A 61 -12.90 15.68 14.40
C GLY A 61 -13.50 14.28 14.25
N GLY A 62 -13.51 13.72 13.04
CA GLY A 62 -13.96 12.37 12.76
C GLY A 62 -13.04 11.32 13.37
N ARG A 63 -13.57 10.12 13.60
CA ARG A 63 -12.81 8.94 14.06
C ARG A 63 -12.91 7.77 13.08
N TYR A 64 -13.34 8.05 11.85
CA TYR A 64 -13.65 7.05 10.85
C TYR A 64 -12.42 6.40 10.22
N ARG A 65 -11.24 7.05 10.30
CA ARG A 65 -10.02 6.51 9.70
C ARG A 65 -9.11 5.95 10.78
N GLN A 66 -8.72 4.70 10.60
CA GLN A 66 -7.67 4.03 11.36
C GLN A 66 -6.51 3.71 10.42
N ARG A 67 -5.28 3.84 10.89
CA ARG A 67 -4.11 3.66 10.02
C ARG A 67 -2.82 3.34 10.74
N ARG A 68 -1.92 2.72 10.00
CA ARG A 68 -0.49 2.56 10.35
C ARG A 68 0.39 2.93 9.17
N HIS A 69 1.67 3.17 9.43
CA HIS A 69 2.66 3.57 8.45
C HIS A 69 4.02 2.92 8.72
N ALA A 70 4.72 2.59 7.63
CA ALA A 70 6.11 2.17 7.67
C ALA A 70 6.83 2.62 6.39
N CYS A 71 8.16 2.73 6.48
CA CYS A 71 9.01 3.09 5.35
C CYS A 71 10.03 1.98 5.10
N PHE A 72 10.38 1.78 3.83
CA PHE A 72 11.34 0.79 3.38
C PHE A 72 12.23 1.36 2.28
N THR A 73 13.40 0.77 2.12
CA THR A 73 14.22 0.88 0.89
C THR A 73 14.26 -0.47 0.21
N VAL A 74 14.15 -0.46 -1.12
CA VAL A 74 14.33 -1.65 -1.95
C VAL A 74 15.39 -1.38 -3.01
N ASP A 75 16.48 -2.14 -2.99
CA ASP A 75 17.52 -2.09 -4.02
C ASP A 75 17.78 -3.50 -4.55
N GLY A 76 17.31 -3.75 -5.78
CA GLY A 76 17.24 -5.09 -6.35
C GLY A 76 16.39 -6.03 -5.49
N HIS A 77 17.05 -7.00 -4.84
CA HIS A 77 16.41 -7.94 -3.92
C HIS A 77 16.57 -7.57 -2.45
N ASP A 78 17.41 -6.57 -2.13
CA ASP A 78 17.59 -6.11 -0.78
C ASP A 78 16.39 -5.26 -0.36
N LEU A 79 15.74 -5.67 0.72
CA LEU A 79 14.59 -4.98 1.31
C LEU A 79 14.97 -4.67 2.74
N GLN A 80 14.97 -3.38 3.08
CA GLN A 80 15.28 -2.93 4.43
C GLN A 80 14.15 -2.03 4.94
N GLN A 81 13.64 -2.34 6.13
CA GLN A 81 12.81 -1.39 6.86
C GLN A 81 13.72 -0.28 7.38
N VAL A 82 13.38 0.98 7.11
CA VAL A 82 14.13 2.13 7.62
C VAL A 82 13.49 2.63 8.92
N PRO A 83 14.20 3.47 9.72
CA PRO A 83 13.62 4.05 10.92
C PRO A 83 12.28 4.72 10.66
N HIS A 84 11.34 4.55 11.59
CA HIS A 84 10.03 5.18 11.50
C HIS A 84 10.19 6.70 11.37
N ARG A 85 9.46 7.30 10.43
CA ARG A 85 9.56 8.71 10.07
C ARG A 85 8.18 9.25 9.71
N ALA A 86 8.00 10.54 9.91
CA ALA A 86 6.77 11.21 9.50
C ALA A 86 6.52 11.05 8.00
N HIS A 87 5.26 10.81 7.65
CA HIS A 87 4.78 11.01 6.30
C HIS A 87 4.69 12.51 6.03
N TRP A 88 5.30 12.97 4.94
CA TRP A 88 5.29 14.37 4.53
C TRP A 88 4.68 14.50 3.14
N GLN A 89 3.67 15.36 3.02
CA GLN A 89 3.12 15.75 1.73
C GLN A 89 3.40 17.24 1.51
N PRO A 90 4.01 17.64 0.37
CA PRO A 90 4.14 19.05 0.00
C PRO A 90 2.78 19.73 -0.08
N VAL A 91 2.75 21.06 0.09
CA VAL A 91 1.52 21.87 -0.10
C VAL A 91 1.06 21.80 -1.56
N GLU A 92 1.99 21.68 -2.49
CA GLU A 92 1.75 21.54 -3.93
C GLU A 92 1.02 20.22 -4.26
N TYR A 93 1.27 19.17 -3.48
CA TYR A 93 0.66 17.84 -3.67
C TYR A 93 -0.60 17.63 -2.84
N ASN A 94 -0.75 18.33 -1.72
CA ASN A 94 -1.95 18.28 -0.88
C ASN A 94 -2.31 19.70 -0.42
N ALA A 95 -3.01 20.45 -1.26
CA ALA A 95 -3.35 21.85 -0.95
C ALA A 95 -4.17 22.01 0.35
N LEU A 96 -4.90 20.98 0.78
CA LEU A 96 -5.69 21.01 2.02
C LEU A 96 -4.84 20.73 3.28
N HIS A 97 -3.75 19.96 3.15
CA HIS A 97 -3.06 19.35 4.28
C HIS A 97 -1.52 19.23 4.13
N GLY A 98 -0.89 19.85 3.13
CA GLY A 98 0.55 19.79 2.94
C GLY A 98 1.33 20.65 3.95
N GLY A 99 2.65 20.49 4.00
CA GLY A 99 3.54 21.24 4.89
C GLY A 99 3.56 20.76 6.35
N MET A 100 2.88 19.65 6.66
CA MET A 100 2.82 19.06 8.01
C MET A 100 3.48 17.69 8.01
N GLN A 101 4.31 17.43 9.01
CA GLN A 101 4.82 16.10 9.34
C GLN A 101 3.75 15.32 10.10
N ARG A 102 3.34 14.17 9.57
CA ARG A 102 2.38 13.28 10.23
C ARG A 102 3.06 12.01 10.72
N TRP A 103 3.13 11.86 12.03
CA TRP A 103 3.64 10.67 12.71
C TRP A 103 2.49 9.71 12.95
N PHE A 104 2.19 8.86 11.97
CA PHE A 104 1.19 7.82 12.14
C PHE A 104 1.74 6.67 12.96
N ALA A 105 0.87 5.89 13.59
CA ALA A 105 1.30 4.71 14.33
C ALA A 105 2.13 3.76 13.44
N PRO A 106 3.20 3.14 13.96
CA PRO A 106 4.02 2.22 13.18
C PRO A 106 3.23 0.96 12.82
N MET A 107 3.55 0.36 11.67
CA MET A 107 3.11 -1.01 11.35
C MET A 107 3.64 -2.01 12.37
N GLU A 108 2.86 -3.05 12.63
CA GLU A 108 3.26 -4.09 13.58
C GLU A 108 4.46 -4.87 13.05
N ALA A 109 5.43 -5.13 13.93
CA ALA A 109 6.61 -5.92 13.58
C ALA A 109 6.21 -7.30 13.03
N ALA A 110 5.18 -7.92 13.63
CA ALA A 110 4.65 -9.21 13.20
C ALA A 110 4.15 -9.20 11.74
N THR A 111 3.49 -8.11 11.31
CA THR A 111 3.06 -7.92 9.92
C THR A 111 4.25 -7.71 8.99
N VAL A 112 5.19 -6.83 9.37
CA VAL A 112 6.34 -6.48 8.53
C VAL A 112 7.25 -7.68 8.26
N VAL A 113 7.40 -8.60 9.23
CA VAL A 113 8.23 -9.80 9.06
C VAL A 113 7.54 -10.91 8.25
N GLN A 114 6.26 -10.80 7.92
CA GLN A 114 5.57 -11.80 7.09
C GLN A 114 6.24 -11.95 5.72
N PRO A 115 6.51 -13.19 5.25
CA PRO A 115 7.14 -13.40 3.94
C PRO A 115 6.39 -12.76 2.78
N VAL A 116 5.05 -12.79 2.82
CA VAL A 116 4.22 -12.19 1.77
C VAL A 116 4.29 -10.67 1.77
N TRP A 117 4.46 -10.04 2.94
CA TRP A 117 4.61 -8.59 3.07
C TRP A 117 5.91 -8.13 2.40
N GLN A 118 7.01 -8.83 2.72
CA GLN A 118 8.30 -8.56 2.11
C GLN A 118 8.30 -8.81 0.60
N GLN A 119 7.64 -9.89 0.17
CA GLN A 119 7.49 -10.21 -1.25
C GLN A 119 6.70 -9.13 -1.99
N LEU A 120 5.62 -8.61 -1.39
CA LEU A 120 4.83 -7.53 -1.96
C LEU A 120 5.68 -6.29 -2.23
N MET A 121 6.50 -5.85 -1.27
CA MET A 121 7.38 -4.70 -1.45
C MET A 121 8.40 -4.90 -2.57
N ARG A 122 9.01 -6.10 -2.62
CA ARG A 122 9.97 -6.46 -3.68
C ARG A 122 9.31 -6.52 -5.05
N SER A 123 8.13 -7.13 -5.16
CA SER A 123 7.40 -7.22 -6.42
C SER A 123 6.95 -5.84 -6.91
N LEU A 124 6.50 -4.94 -6.02
CA LEU A 124 6.18 -3.55 -6.36
C LEU A 124 7.41 -2.80 -6.89
N ALA A 125 8.56 -2.94 -6.23
CA ALA A 125 9.81 -2.33 -6.68
C ALA A 125 10.26 -2.89 -8.04
N ALA A 126 10.15 -4.20 -8.26
CA ALA A 126 10.46 -4.82 -9.55
C ALA A 126 9.55 -4.31 -10.66
N THR A 127 8.24 -4.19 -10.40
CA THR A 127 7.28 -3.59 -11.34
C THR A 127 7.64 -2.14 -11.65
N ALA A 128 7.99 -1.33 -10.63
CA ALA A 128 8.41 0.04 -10.83
C ALA A 128 9.71 0.14 -11.65
N SER A 129 10.70 -0.73 -11.38
CA SER A 129 11.94 -0.83 -12.14
C SER A 129 11.70 -1.20 -13.61
N ALA A 130 10.76 -2.10 -13.89
CA ALA A 130 10.40 -2.47 -15.26
C ALA A 130 9.81 -1.29 -16.07
N LEU A 131 9.26 -0.27 -15.39
CA LEU A 131 8.71 0.94 -16.01
C LEU A 131 9.71 2.09 -16.09
N ARG A 132 10.57 2.24 -15.08
CA ARG A 132 11.38 3.45 -14.87
C ARG A 132 12.88 3.21 -14.87
N GLY A 133 13.31 1.98 -15.13
CA GLY A 133 14.70 1.56 -14.99
C GLY A 133 15.03 1.10 -13.58
N SER A 134 16.03 0.23 -13.47
CA SER A 134 16.46 -0.29 -12.17
C SER A 134 17.19 0.77 -11.36
N GLN A 135 16.70 1.01 -10.15
CA GLN A 135 17.25 1.98 -9.20
C GLN A 135 16.76 1.66 -7.78
N PRO A 136 17.38 2.23 -6.73
CA PRO A 136 16.85 2.15 -5.39
C PRO A 136 15.46 2.79 -5.29
N TRP A 137 14.53 2.11 -4.64
CA TRP A 137 13.18 2.58 -4.38
C TRP A 137 12.99 2.90 -2.90
N PHE A 138 12.36 4.05 -2.63
CA PHE A 138 11.92 4.44 -1.29
C PHE A 138 10.42 4.21 -1.22
N VAL A 139 10.00 3.29 -0.35
CA VAL A 139 8.61 2.83 -0.27
C VAL A 139 8.00 3.31 1.04
N GLU A 140 6.82 3.92 0.96
CA GLU A 140 5.97 4.18 2.11
C GLU A 140 4.76 3.26 2.04
N ALA A 141 4.57 2.43 3.07
CA ALA A 141 3.40 1.57 3.20
C ALA A 141 2.38 2.26 4.11
N HIS A 142 1.11 2.21 3.72
CA HIS A 142 0.01 2.77 4.50
C HIS A 142 -1.11 1.73 4.62
N GLN A 143 -1.39 1.29 5.84
CA GLN A 143 -2.59 0.50 6.14
C GLN A 143 -3.71 1.44 6.49
N PHE A 144 -4.91 1.18 5.97
CA PHE A 144 -6.10 1.97 6.26
C PHE A 144 -7.31 1.08 6.49
N ARG A 145 -8.10 1.46 7.49
CA ARG A 145 -9.51 1.07 7.64
C ARG A 145 -10.34 2.35 7.72
N ILE A 146 -11.42 2.37 6.95
CA ILE A 146 -12.40 3.46 6.95
C ILE A 146 -13.71 2.87 7.44
N ASP A 147 -14.23 3.40 8.55
CA ASP A 147 -15.49 3.02 9.15
C ASP A 147 -16.59 4.02 8.76
N THR A 148 -17.72 3.51 8.26
CA THR A 148 -18.87 4.32 7.86
C THR A 148 -19.84 4.59 9.00
N ALA A 149 -19.61 4.05 10.20
CA ALA A 149 -20.44 4.27 11.38
C ALA A 149 -20.43 5.73 11.87
N GLY A 150 -19.46 6.54 11.44
CA GLY A 150 -19.39 7.97 11.75
C GLY A 150 -18.68 8.77 10.66
N GLY A 151 -18.94 10.08 10.61
CA GLY A 151 -18.42 10.98 9.58
C GLY A 151 -19.37 11.15 8.38
N ILE A 152 -19.11 12.16 7.55
CA ILE A 152 -19.85 12.40 6.30
C ILE A 152 -18.89 12.09 5.17
N GLY A 153 -19.15 11.02 4.40
CA GLY A 153 -18.41 10.74 3.18
C GLY A 153 -18.62 11.88 2.18
N ARG A 154 -17.53 12.56 1.79
CA ARG A 154 -17.51 13.58 0.75
C ARG A 154 -16.52 13.19 -0.33
#